data_AF-A0A1G8DEJ7-F1
#
_entry.id   AF-A0A1G8DEJ7-F1
#
_cell.length_a   1.000
_cell.length_b   1.000
_cell.length_c   1.000
_cell.angle_alpha   90.00
_cell.angle_beta   90.00
_cell.angle_gamma   90.00
#
_symmetry.space_group_name_H-M   'P 1'
#
loop_
_entity.id
_entity.type
_entity.pdbx_description
1 polymer ?
#
loop_
_entity_poly.entity_id
_entity_poly.type
_entity_poly.pdbx_seq_one_letter_code
_entity_poly.pdbx_strand_id
1 'polypeptide(L)' 'MREWVRQAERDAGTRDDGGLSSDEKAGLAALRRENRRLREDVEILKRATAFFAKETGT' A
#
# COMPACT_ATOMS: atom_id res chain seq x y z
N MET A 1 9.61 24.61 -11.78
CA MET A 1 9.21 24.73 -13.21
C MET A 1 9.92 23.74 -14.16
N ARG A 2 10.66 22.73 -13.65
CA ARG A 2 11.21 21.63 -14.49
C ARG A 2 10.85 20.24 -13.95
N GLU A 3 10.04 20.14 -12.89
CA GLU A 3 9.64 18.83 -12.34
C GLU A 3 8.83 17.98 -13.31
N TRP A 4 7.94 18.58 -14.11
CA TRP A 4 7.18 17.82 -15.10
C TRP A 4 8.08 17.19 -16.18
N VAL A 5 9.17 17.88 -16.55
CA VAL A 5 10.18 17.34 -17.48
C VAL A 5 10.90 16.16 -16.83
N ARG A 6 11.39 16.33 -15.59
CA ARG A 6 12.05 15.24 -14.85
C ARG A 6 11.12 14.04 -14.66
N GLN A 7 9.83 14.29 -14.45
CA GLN A 7 8.84 13.22 -14.33
C GLN A 7 8.61 12.53 -15.68
N ALA A 8 8.50 13.28 -16.77
CA ALA A 8 8.39 12.70 -18.12
C ALA A 8 9.63 11.86 -18.48
N GLU A 9 10.84 12.30 -18.10
CA GLU A 9 12.06 11.52 -18.28
C GLU A 9 12.04 10.20 -17.46
N ARG A 10 11.49 10.21 -16.23
CA ARG A 10 11.30 8.98 -15.44
C ARG A 10 10.26 8.07 -16.05
N ASP A 11 9.14 8.63 -16.49
CA ASP A 11 8.06 7.87 -17.12
C ASP A 11 8.52 7.25 -18.46
N ALA A 12 9.45 7.92 -19.16
CA ALA A 12 10.11 7.40 -20.36
C ALA A 12 11.29 6.45 -20.07
N GLY A 13 11.66 6.25 -18.80
CA GLY A 13 12.80 5.42 -18.40
C GLY A 13 14.17 5.98 -18.83
N THR A 14 14.25 7.25 -19.21
CA THR A 14 15.50 7.89 -19.67
C THR A 14 16.28 8.55 -18.55
N ARG A 15 15.73 8.55 -17.33
CA ARG A 15 16.32 9.17 -16.15
C ARG A 15 16.50 8.15 -15.02
N ASP A 16 17.76 7.95 -14.65
CA ASP A 16 18.17 7.05 -13.57
C ASP A 16 18.57 7.87 -12.31
N ASP A 17 17.58 8.53 -11.69
CA ASP A 17 17.78 9.29 -10.44
C ASP A 17 17.09 8.65 -9.23
N GLY A 18 16.69 7.38 -9.35
CA GLY A 18 15.96 6.63 -8.33
C GLY A 18 14.55 7.16 -8.04
N GLY A 19 14.05 8.11 -8.82
CA GLY A 19 12.68 8.60 -8.69
C GLY A 19 11.67 7.67 -9.37
N LEU A 20 10.53 7.45 -8.71
CA LEU A 20 9.45 6.64 -9.25
C LEU A 20 8.77 7.31 -10.46
N SER A 21 8.48 6.50 -11.46
CA SER A 21 7.51 6.81 -12.52
C SER A 21 6.11 7.03 -11.94
N SER A 22 5.25 7.62 -12.75
CA SER A 22 3.85 7.89 -12.40
C SER A 22 3.09 6.59 -12.11
N ASP A 23 3.36 5.53 -12.87
CA ASP A 23 2.74 4.22 -12.70
C ASP A 23 3.21 3.52 -11.42
N GLU A 24 4.51 3.58 -11.11
CA GLU A 24 5.04 3.04 -9.85
C GLU A 24 4.47 3.77 -8.63
N LYS A 25 4.30 5.10 -8.71
CA LYS A 25 3.63 5.87 -7.65
C LYS A 25 2.18 5.45 -7.47
N ALA A 26 1.45 5.25 -8.57
CA ALA A 26 0.07 4.78 -8.54
C ALA A 26 -0.04 3.38 -7.93
N GLY A 27 0.83 2.46 -8.33
CA GLY A 27 0.93 1.10 -7.78
C GLY A 27 1.27 1.11 -6.29
N LEU A 28 2.27 1.89 -5.87
CA LEU A 28 2.63 2.03 -4.46
C LEU A 28 1.46 2.59 -3.62
N ALA A 29 0.71 3.56 -4.16
CA ALA A 29 -0.46 4.09 -3.50
C ALA A 29 -1.59 3.05 -3.37
N ALA A 30 -1.80 2.21 -4.39
CA ALA A 30 -2.75 1.11 -4.36
C ALA A 30 -2.37 0.06 -3.31
N LEU A 31 -1.12 -0.40 -3.33
CA LEU A 31 -0.59 -1.36 -2.36
C LEU A 31 -0.69 -0.84 -0.93
N ARG A 32 -0.41 0.45 -0.70
CA ARG A 32 -0.56 1.07 0.63
C ARG A 32 -2.03 1.09 1.10
N ARG A 33 -2.98 1.29 0.20
CA ARG A 33 -4.42 1.22 0.53
C ARG A 33 -4.83 -0.20 0.88
N GLU A 34 -4.43 -1.17 0.07
CA GLU A 34 -4.71 -2.57 0.30
C GLU A 34 -4.10 -3.07 1.61
N ASN A 35 -2.84 -2.73 1.89
CA ASN A 35 -2.18 -3.13 3.13
C ASN A 35 -2.88 -2.58 4.37
N ARG A 36 -3.43 -1.36 4.32
CA ARG A 36 -4.25 -0.82 5.42
C ARG A 36 -5.52 -1.63 5.62
N ARG A 37 -6.25 -1.91 4.54
CA ARG A 37 -7.46 -2.73 4.59
C ARG A 37 -7.19 -4.13 5.16
N LEU A 38 -6.14 -4.78 4.68
CA LEU A 38 -5.75 -6.10 5.19
C LEU A 38 -5.39 -6.08 6.67
N ARG A 39 -4.75 -5.01 7.16
CA ARG A 39 -4.46 -4.86 8.59
C ARG A 39 -5.74 -4.70 9.40
N GLU A 40 -6.71 -3.93 8.92
CA GLU A 40 -8.02 -3.79 9.55
C GLU A 40 -8.76 -5.13 9.61
N ASP A 41 -8.79 -5.88 8.50
CA ASP A 41 -9.39 -7.21 8.43
C ASP A 41 -8.74 -8.19 9.42
N VAL A 42 -7.41 -8.18 9.51
CA VAL A 42 -6.65 -8.99 10.48
C VAL A 42 -7.02 -8.62 11.92
N GLU A 43 -7.17 -7.34 12.24
CA GLU A 43 -7.57 -6.91 13.59
C GLU A 43 -9.01 -7.34 13.93
N ILE A 44 -9.93 -7.29 12.98
CA ILE A 44 -11.29 -7.82 13.15
C ILE A 44 -11.23 -9.32 13.44
N LEU A 45 -10.47 -10.08 12.65
CA LEU A 45 -10.35 -11.52 12.83
C LEU A 45 -9.75 -11.87 14.20
N LYS A 46 -8.70 -11.17 14.63
CA LYS A 46 -8.12 -11.37 15.98
C LYS A 46 -9.16 -11.17 17.09
N ARG A 47 -9.97 -10.11 17.00
CA ARG A 47 -11.04 -9.83 17.97
C ARG A 47 -12.10 -10.93 17.96
N ALA A 48 -12.50 -11.39 16.78
CA ALA A 48 -13.44 -12.50 16.65
C ALA A 48 -12.89 -13.79 17.27
N THR A 49 -11.65 -14.15 16.95
CA THR A 49 -10.99 -15.33 17.54
C THR A 49 -10.90 -15.24 19.06
N ALA A 50 -10.54 -14.07 19.61
CA ALA A 50 -10.49 -13.87 21.05
C ALA A 50 -11.87 -13.97 21.72
N PHE A 51 -12.91 -13.43 21.08
CA PHE A 51 -14.29 -13.56 21.55
C PHE A 51 -14.72 -15.03 21.61
N PHE A 52 -14.54 -15.77 20.51
CA PHE A 52 -14.95 -17.18 20.47
C PHE A 52 -14.15 -18.06 21.44
N ALA A 53 -12.83 -17.85 21.56
CA ALA A 53 -12.01 -18.59 22.52
C ALA A 53 -12.49 -18.41 23.97
N LYS A 54 -13.00 -17.22 24.32
CA LYS A 54 -13.60 -16.95 25.63
C LYS A 54 -14.92 -17.69 25.82
N GLU A 55 -15.82 -17.65 24.83
CA GLU A 55 -17.16 -18.24 24.92
C GLU A 55 -17.15 -19.78 24.89
N THR A 56 -16.18 -20.41 24.21
CA THR A 56 -16.07 -21.88 24.16
C THR A 56 -15.23 -22.48 25.29
N GLY A 57 -14.52 -21.63 26.06
CA GLY A 57 -13.67 -22.05 27.18
C GLY A 57 -14.37 -22.13 28.54
N THR A 58 -15.66 -21.78 28.59
CA THR A 58 -16.59 -22.02 29.71
C THR A 58 -17.43 -23.25 29.46
#